data_AF-A0A0A1MH21-F1
#
_entry.id   AF-A0A0A1MH21-F1
#
_cell.length_a   1.000
_cell.length_b   1.000
_cell.length_c   1.000
_cell.angle_alpha   90.00
_cell.angle_beta   90.00
_cell.angle_gamma   90.00
#
_symmetry.space_group_name_H-M   'P 1'
#
loop_
_entity.id
_entity.type
_entity.pdbx_description
1 polymer ?
#
loop_
_entity_poly.entity_id
_entity_poly.type
_entity_poly.pdbx_seq_one_letter_code
_entity_poly.pdbx_strand_id
1 'polypeptide(L)'
;MKLVGIVGSNAEFSYNRILLNFIAKNFKKLVDVEVLDIKDVPMFNQSDDQTNSEVIQNLNNKIMQADGVIIATPEYNHSITSALQSVLEWLSFKIHPLDEKPVMIVGASYDVQGSSRSQLHLRQILDAPGVNAIVMPGNEFLLGEVYDAFDEDENLKDAQTAQFLETCIKKFIRFINVVKVIHAPEGMQDVSDTEDLYATGAIDTTVEGIDMSADDWLEQAAEATQAVEGNTYVKLNRGLLTVNQLNHFLNSMPAELTYADSNNQFLYYNHNMEKEDMLAGRRPEQVGSPLAECHPERVFSGVSWVIQQLRTGKQDVVRTQVPTHGPDKFVVHSYQAVRDDEDNYIGINEYVQDIQPIIDWYLEQTGQQLTGGGVDAVSGATSKVDTVAGATVKS
;
A
#
# COMPACT_ATOMS: atom_id res chain seq x y z
N MET A 1 -9.51 3.84 -6.35
CA MET A 1 -9.54 3.24 -5.00
C MET A 1 -9.99 1.81 -5.17
N LYS A 2 -9.16 0.86 -4.74
CA LYS A 2 -9.42 -0.59 -4.86
C LYS A 2 -10.06 -1.07 -3.58
N LEU A 3 -11.24 -1.65 -3.66
CA LEU A 3 -11.96 -2.24 -2.54
C LEU A 3 -12.15 -3.73 -2.78
N VAL A 4 -12.33 -4.49 -1.71
CA VAL A 4 -12.81 -5.86 -1.78
C VAL A 4 -14.18 -5.97 -1.14
N GLY A 5 -15.09 -6.69 -1.79
CA GLY A 5 -16.43 -6.99 -1.27
C GLY A 5 -16.48 -8.43 -0.76
N ILE A 6 -16.72 -8.67 0.53
CA ILE A 6 -16.84 -10.01 1.09
C ILE A 6 -18.32 -10.39 1.18
N VAL A 7 -18.71 -11.46 0.49
CA VAL A 7 -20.05 -12.04 0.59
C VAL A 7 -20.18 -12.77 1.92
N GLY A 8 -21.06 -12.31 2.82
CA GLY A 8 -21.25 -12.88 4.15
C GLY A 8 -22.07 -14.19 4.20
N SER A 9 -22.12 -14.95 3.11
CA SER A 9 -22.84 -16.22 3.02
C SER A 9 -22.09 -17.21 2.12
N ASN A 10 -22.10 -18.49 2.51
CA ASN A 10 -21.57 -19.60 1.73
C ASN A 10 -22.64 -20.31 0.87
N ALA A 11 -23.85 -19.76 0.79
CA ALA A 11 -24.91 -20.33 -0.04
C ALA A 11 -24.63 -20.12 -1.54
N GLU A 12 -25.03 -21.09 -2.37
CA GLU A 12 -24.96 -20.97 -3.84
C GLU A 12 -25.63 -19.68 -4.33
N PHE A 13 -26.81 -19.38 -3.78
CA PHE A 13 -27.55 -18.17 -4.06
C PHE A 13 -27.51 -17.22 -2.85
N SER A 14 -27.17 -15.96 -3.08
CA SER A 14 -27.05 -14.94 -2.04
C SER A 14 -27.44 -13.58 -2.59
N TYR A 15 -28.48 -12.96 -2.03
CA TYR A 15 -28.82 -11.57 -2.34
C TYR A 15 -27.72 -10.58 -1.94
N ASN A 16 -26.89 -10.93 -0.96
CA ASN A 16 -25.75 -10.10 -0.56
C ASN A 16 -24.63 -10.15 -1.62
N ARG A 17 -24.51 -11.25 -2.38
CA ARG A 17 -23.64 -11.32 -3.56
C ARG A 17 -24.17 -10.44 -4.68
N ILE A 18 -25.47 -10.51 -4.94
CA ILE A 18 -26.16 -9.63 -5.91
C ILE A 18 -25.93 -8.16 -5.54
N LEU A 19 -26.09 -7.79 -4.26
CA LEU A 19 -25.84 -6.43 -3.77
C LEU A 19 -24.39 -5.97 -4.00
N LEU A 20 -23.39 -6.82 -3.72
CA LEU A 20 -21.98 -6.49 -3.97
C LEU A 20 -21.67 -6.37 -5.47
N ASN A 21 -22.21 -7.25 -6.30
CA ASN A 21 -22.08 -7.17 -7.75
C ASN A 21 -22.75 -5.90 -8.31
N PHE A 22 -23.90 -5.51 -7.76
CA PHE A 22 -24.55 -4.25 -8.08
C PHE A 22 -23.64 -3.05 -7.78
N ILE A 23 -23.00 -3.03 -6.60
CA ILE A 23 -22.05 -1.99 -6.20
C ILE A 23 -20.87 -1.95 -7.18
N ALA A 24 -20.25 -3.10 -7.46
CA ALA A 24 -19.10 -3.21 -8.36
C ALA A 24 -19.41 -2.73 -9.79
N LYS A 25 -20.60 -3.09 -10.31
CA LYS A 25 -21.07 -2.71 -11.65
C LYS A 25 -21.40 -1.21 -11.73
N ASN A 26 -22.25 -0.72 -10.83
CA ASN A 26 -22.85 0.61 -10.96
C ASN A 26 -21.95 1.74 -10.45
N PHE A 27 -21.06 1.45 -9.49
CA PHE A 27 -20.17 2.45 -8.90
C PHE A 27 -18.72 2.34 -9.38
N LYS A 28 -18.48 1.65 -10.50
CA LYS A 28 -17.13 1.47 -11.11
C LYS A 28 -16.38 2.78 -11.37
N LYS A 29 -17.10 3.88 -11.61
CA LYS A 29 -16.50 5.22 -11.78
C LYS A 29 -16.00 5.84 -10.47
N LEU A 30 -16.47 5.35 -9.32
CA LEU A 30 -16.11 5.83 -7.99
C LEU A 30 -15.06 4.92 -7.33
N VAL A 31 -15.27 3.61 -7.42
CA VAL A 31 -14.47 2.57 -6.77
C VAL A 31 -14.34 1.35 -7.67
N ASP A 32 -13.20 0.67 -7.59
CA ASP A 32 -13.01 -0.65 -8.22
C ASP A 32 -13.21 -1.71 -7.13
N VAL A 33 -14.23 -2.55 -7.27
CA VAL A 33 -14.63 -3.52 -6.23
C VAL A 33 -14.46 -4.94 -6.76
N GLU A 34 -13.56 -5.69 -6.14
CA GLU A 34 -13.42 -7.12 -6.38
C GLU A 34 -14.28 -7.90 -5.38
N VAL A 35 -15.27 -8.65 -5.87
CA VAL A 35 -16.18 -9.43 -5.01
C VAL A 35 -15.58 -10.80 -4.72
N LEU A 36 -15.39 -11.10 -3.44
CA LEU A 36 -14.82 -12.32 -2.92
C LEU A 36 -15.93 -13.19 -2.29
N ASP A 37 -16.00 -14.44 -2.73
CA ASP A 37 -16.90 -15.43 -2.15
C ASP A 37 -16.21 -16.19 -1.01
N ILE A 38 -16.99 -16.62 -0.02
CA ILE A 38 -16.51 -17.39 1.14
C ILE A 38 -16.97 -18.85 1.11
N LYS A 39 -17.68 -19.26 0.06
CA LYS A 39 -18.28 -20.59 -0.05
C LYS A 39 -17.29 -21.74 0.17
N ASP A 40 -16.10 -21.61 -0.41
CA ASP A 40 -15.07 -22.67 -0.40
C ASP A 40 -14.08 -22.53 0.76
N VAL A 41 -14.30 -21.59 1.68
CA VAL A 41 -13.47 -21.43 2.87
C VAL A 41 -13.81 -22.52 3.88
N PRO A 42 -12.84 -23.32 4.36
CA PRO A 42 -13.10 -24.36 5.35
C PRO A 42 -13.60 -23.75 6.66
N MET A 43 -14.41 -24.50 7.41
CA MET A 43 -14.81 -24.09 8.76
C MET A 43 -13.56 -23.96 9.64
N PHE A 44 -13.48 -22.90 10.44
CA PHE A 44 -12.37 -22.65 11.33
C PHE A 44 -12.23 -23.77 12.35
N ASN A 45 -11.01 -24.29 12.46
CA ASN A 45 -10.64 -25.27 13.45
C ASN A 45 -9.19 -25.02 13.86
N GLN A 46 -8.99 -24.49 15.06
CA GLN A 46 -7.66 -24.16 15.58
C GLN A 46 -6.69 -25.35 15.60
N SER A 47 -7.20 -26.59 15.76
CA SER A 47 -6.36 -27.79 15.80
C SER A 47 -5.94 -28.29 14.42
N ASP A 48 -6.65 -27.86 13.38
CA ASP A 48 -6.40 -28.19 11.98
C ASP A 48 -6.10 -26.91 11.21
N ASP A 49 -4.92 -26.35 11.46
CA ASP A 49 -4.53 -25.06 10.91
C ASP A 49 -4.35 -25.11 9.38
N GLN A 50 -5.25 -24.43 8.67
CA GLN A 50 -5.25 -24.29 7.23
C GLN A 50 -4.96 -22.84 6.79
N THR A 51 -4.39 -22.01 7.66
CA THR A 51 -4.11 -20.59 7.38
C THR A 51 -3.32 -20.40 6.08
N ASN A 52 -2.41 -21.32 5.76
CA ASN A 52 -1.58 -21.27 4.54
C ASN A 52 -2.24 -21.92 3.31
N SER A 53 -3.50 -22.35 3.39
CA SER A 53 -4.24 -22.85 2.23
C SER A 53 -4.46 -21.74 1.20
N GLU A 54 -4.54 -22.12 -0.07
CA GLU A 54 -4.70 -21.19 -1.19
C GLU A 54 -5.95 -20.31 -1.01
N VAL A 55 -7.06 -20.88 -0.57
CA VAL A 55 -8.33 -20.15 -0.41
C VAL A 55 -8.23 -19.05 0.66
N ILE A 56 -7.58 -19.33 1.80
CA ILE A 56 -7.41 -18.36 2.89
C ILE A 56 -6.36 -17.30 2.50
N GLN A 57 -5.24 -17.71 1.90
CA GLN A 57 -4.21 -16.78 1.45
C GLN A 57 -4.68 -15.87 0.32
N ASN A 58 -5.55 -16.36 -0.57
CA ASN A 58 -6.16 -15.51 -1.58
C ASN A 58 -7.00 -14.39 -0.93
N LEU A 59 -7.87 -14.71 0.05
CA LEU A 59 -8.60 -13.69 0.80
C LEU A 59 -7.66 -12.70 1.50
N ASN A 60 -6.65 -13.22 2.21
CA ASN A 60 -5.64 -12.43 2.91
C ASN A 60 -4.98 -11.40 1.97
N ASN A 61 -4.42 -11.87 0.86
CA ASN A 61 -3.68 -11.04 -0.09
C ASN A 61 -4.57 -9.97 -0.73
N LYS A 62 -5.81 -10.34 -1.08
CA LYS A 62 -6.78 -9.42 -1.68
C LYS A 62 -7.19 -8.32 -0.71
N ILE A 63 -7.42 -8.64 0.56
CA ILE A 63 -7.74 -7.67 1.61
C ILE A 63 -6.53 -6.76 1.90
N MET A 64 -5.32 -7.32 2.00
CA MET A 64 -4.10 -6.55 2.24
C MET A 64 -3.85 -5.50 1.17
N GLN A 65 -4.06 -5.86 -0.11
CA GLN A 65 -3.90 -4.96 -1.26
C GLN A 65 -5.05 -3.96 -1.45
N ALA A 66 -6.15 -4.09 -0.70
CA ALA A 66 -7.29 -3.20 -0.82
C ALA A 66 -7.14 -1.95 0.06
N ASP A 67 -7.63 -0.82 -0.44
CA ASP A 67 -7.76 0.43 0.30
C ASP A 67 -8.83 0.34 1.42
N GLY A 68 -9.77 -0.58 1.29
CA GLY A 68 -10.85 -0.83 2.25
C GLY A 68 -11.70 -2.05 1.88
N VAL A 69 -12.54 -2.50 2.81
CA VAL A 69 -13.37 -3.69 2.67
C VAL A 69 -14.85 -3.32 2.80
N ILE A 70 -15.70 -3.91 1.95
CA ILE A 70 -17.16 -3.89 2.10
C ILE A 70 -17.60 -5.30 2.49
N ILE A 71 -18.22 -5.48 3.65
CA ILE A 71 -18.78 -6.79 4.04
C ILE A 71 -20.29 -6.74 3.88
N ALA A 72 -20.84 -7.58 3.00
CA ALA A 72 -22.27 -7.71 2.79
C ALA A 72 -22.83 -8.91 3.57
N THR A 73 -23.49 -8.65 4.69
CA THR A 73 -23.91 -9.70 5.63
C THR A 73 -25.44 -9.89 5.63
N PRO A 74 -25.96 -11.11 5.43
CA PRO A 74 -27.36 -11.41 5.76
C PRO A 74 -27.55 -11.45 7.28
N GLU A 75 -28.78 -11.63 7.75
CA GLU A 75 -29.09 -11.82 9.17
C GLU A 75 -29.67 -13.20 9.44
N TYR A 76 -28.93 -14.02 10.19
CA TYR A 76 -29.35 -15.36 10.61
C TYR A 76 -29.53 -15.32 12.13
N ASN A 77 -30.75 -15.59 12.62
CA ASN A 77 -31.07 -15.63 14.05
C ASN A 77 -30.56 -14.41 14.85
N HIS A 78 -30.78 -13.21 14.31
CA HIS A 78 -30.32 -11.94 14.90
C HIS A 78 -28.79 -11.78 14.98
N SER A 79 -28.06 -12.49 14.15
CA SER A 79 -26.59 -12.50 14.11
C SER A 79 -26.08 -12.58 12.66
N ILE A 80 -24.78 -12.45 12.49
CA ILE A 80 -24.09 -12.84 11.26
C ILE A 80 -24.17 -14.35 11.02
N THR A 81 -23.83 -14.78 9.80
CA THR A 81 -23.76 -16.21 9.48
C THR A 81 -22.57 -16.88 10.17
N SER A 82 -22.72 -18.18 10.45
CA SER A 82 -21.62 -19.01 10.96
C SER A 82 -20.44 -19.06 9.98
N ALA A 83 -20.73 -19.05 8.68
CA ALA A 83 -19.70 -19.01 7.64
C ALA A 83 -18.89 -17.71 7.68
N LEU A 84 -19.55 -16.54 7.80
CA LEU A 84 -18.85 -15.27 7.92
C LEU A 84 -18.01 -15.23 9.21
N GLN A 85 -18.56 -15.66 10.35
CA GLN A 85 -17.77 -15.72 11.58
C GLN A 85 -16.54 -16.59 11.41
N SER A 86 -16.70 -17.79 10.84
CA SER A 86 -15.59 -18.72 10.58
C SER A 86 -14.49 -18.12 9.71
N VAL A 87 -14.85 -17.33 8.68
CA VAL A 87 -13.88 -16.62 7.85
C VAL A 87 -13.14 -15.58 8.66
N LEU A 88 -13.85 -14.81 9.49
CA LEU A 88 -13.22 -13.81 10.35
C LEU A 88 -12.24 -14.46 11.33
N GLU A 89 -12.56 -15.62 11.91
CA GLU A 89 -11.63 -16.37 12.77
C GLU A 89 -10.33 -16.75 12.04
N TRP A 90 -10.41 -17.22 10.78
CA TRP A 90 -9.21 -17.47 9.97
C TRP A 90 -8.38 -16.19 9.75
N LEU A 91 -9.06 -15.07 9.49
CA LEU A 91 -8.45 -13.76 9.24
C LEU A 91 -8.04 -13.01 10.51
N SER A 92 -8.14 -13.64 11.69
CA SER A 92 -7.69 -13.07 12.96
C SER A 92 -6.91 -14.08 13.83
N PHE A 93 -6.61 -15.27 13.30
CA PHE A 93 -5.91 -16.32 14.05
C PHE A 93 -4.38 -16.18 13.96
N LYS A 94 -3.80 -16.34 12.76
CA LYS A 94 -2.35 -16.24 12.49
C LYS A 94 -1.98 -15.17 11.47
N ILE A 95 -2.99 -14.65 10.79
CA ILE A 95 -2.92 -13.53 9.85
C ILE A 95 -3.96 -12.50 10.31
N HIS A 96 -3.70 -11.22 10.02
CA HIS A 96 -4.55 -10.11 10.50
C HIS A 96 -4.79 -9.07 9.41
N PRO A 97 -5.30 -9.44 8.21
CA PRO A 97 -5.45 -8.49 7.10
C PRO A 97 -6.49 -7.38 7.34
N LEU A 98 -7.34 -7.55 8.36
CA LEU A 98 -8.33 -6.56 8.76
C LEU A 98 -7.81 -5.56 9.81
N ASP A 99 -6.61 -5.77 10.36
CA ASP A 99 -6.00 -4.86 11.33
C ASP A 99 -5.86 -3.47 10.72
N GLU A 100 -6.41 -2.47 11.40
CA GLU A 100 -6.46 -1.07 10.97
C GLU A 100 -7.17 -0.84 9.61
N LYS A 101 -7.79 -1.86 9.03
CA LYS A 101 -8.41 -1.78 7.70
C LYS A 101 -9.74 -1.02 7.79
N PRO A 102 -10.00 -0.02 6.92
CA PRO A 102 -11.32 0.60 6.85
C PRO A 102 -12.36 -0.39 6.35
N VAL A 103 -13.47 -0.54 7.08
CA VAL A 103 -14.57 -1.45 6.72
C VAL A 103 -15.90 -0.72 6.64
N MET A 104 -16.66 -0.99 5.57
CA MET A 104 -18.08 -0.65 5.45
C MET A 104 -18.90 -1.94 5.54
N ILE A 105 -19.98 -1.89 6.31
CA ILE A 105 -20.93 -3.00 6.39
C ILE A 105 -22.17 -2.61 5.57
N VAL A 106 -22.61 -3.54 4.73
CA VAL A 106 -23.91 -3.48 4.07
C VAL A 106 -24.63 -4.80 4.32
N GLY A 107 -25.91 -4.85 3.99
CA GLY A 107 -26.63 -6.10 4.12
C GLY A 107 -27.97 -6.06 3.44
N ALA A 108 -28.38 -7.23 2.96
CA ALA A 108 -29.70 -7.47 2.45
C ALA A 108 -30.34 -8.64 3.18
N SER A 109 -31.60 -8.46 3.57
CA SER A 109 -32.38 -9.42 4.33
C SER A 109 -33.81 -9.50 3.82
N TYR A 110 -34.48 -10.60 4.19
CA TYR A 110 -35.85 -10.89 3.78
C TYR A 110 -36.89 -9.96 4.39
N ASP A 111 -36.65 -9.50 5.62
CA ASP A 111 -37.60 -8.70 6.38
C ASP A 111 -37.15 -7.23 6.41
N VAL A 112 -38.07 -6.33 6.78
CA VAL A 112 -37.95 -4.86 6.72
C VAL A 112 -36.78 -4.29 7.52
N GLN A 113 -36.22 -5.07 8.46
CA GLN A 113 -35.09 -4.64 9.28
C GLN A 113 -33.75 -4.66 8.54
N GLY A 114 -33.68 -5.25 7.33
CA GLY A 114 -32.56 -5.07 6.42
C GLY A 114 -31.19 -5.47 6.99
N SER A 115 -31.17 -6.52 7.81
CA SER A 115 -29.98 -7.06 8.49
C SER A 115 -29.41 -6.24 9.65
N SER A 116 -30.18 -5.31 10.24
CA SER A 116 -29.70 -4.40 11.28
C SER A 116 -28.95 -5.08 12.43
N ARG A 117 -29.42 -6.24 12.92
CA ARG A 117 -28.80 -6.89 14.10
C ARG A 117 -27.52 -7.63 13.71
N SER A 118 -27.47 -8.22 12.51
CA SER A 118 -26.23 -8.82 12.03
C SER A 118 -25.14 -7.77 11.80
N GLN A 119 -25.47 -6.58 11.31
CA GLN A 119 -24.49 -5.51 11.14
C GLN A 119 -23.96 -4.98 12.49
N LEU A 120 -24.83 -4.84 13.49
CA LEU A 120 -24.42 -4.45 14.85
C LEU A 120 -23.50 -5.50 15.49
N HIS A 121 -23.85 -6.78 15.38
CA HIS A 121 -23.00 -7.85 15.91
C HIS A 121 -21.67 -7.94 15.16
N LEU A 122 -21.70 -7.83 13.82
CA LEU A 122 -20.48 -7.80 13.00
C LEU A 122 -19.55 -6.65 13.43
N ARG A 123 -20.10 -5.47 13.73
CA ARG A 123 -19.33 -4.34 14.24
C ARG A 123 -18.54 -4.69 15.50
N GLN A 124 -19.18 -5.36 16.45
CA GLN A 124 -18.54 -5.77 17.70
C GLN A 124 -17.42 -6.77 17.47
N ILE A 125 -17.61 -7.69 16.52
CA ILE A 125 -16.58 -8.68 16.14
C ILE A 125 -15.39 -7.98 15.46
N LEU A 126 -15.67 -7.06 14.53
CA LEU A 126 -14.63 -6.32 13.80
C LEU A 126 -13.80 -5.39 14.70
N ASP A 127 -14.40 -4.87 15.77
CA ASP A 127 -13.75 -4.03 16.79
C ASP A 127 -12.91 -4.84 17.81
N ALA A 128 -13.04 -6.17 17.81
CA ALA A 128 -12.37 -7.01 18.79
C ALA A 128 -10.84 -7.02 18.61
N PRO A 129 -10.06 -7.13 19.71
CA PRO A 129 -8.60 -7.29 19.64
C PRO A 129 -8.21 -8.48 18.76
N GLY A 130 -7.29 -8.25 17.82
CA GLY A 130 -6.84 -9.25 16.85
C GLY A 130 -7.60 -9.21 15.52
N VAL A 131 -8.78 -8.57 15.46
CA VAL A 131 -9.38 -8.15 14.19
C VAL A 131 -9.07 -6.68 13.93
N ASN A 132 -9.31 -5.80 14.92
CA ASN A 132 -8.92 -4.38 14.94
C ASN A 132 -9.31 -3.58 13.68
N ALA A 133 -10.42 -3.92 13.04
CA ALA A 133 -10.85 -3.23 11.84
C ALA A 133 -11.51 -1.89 12.18
N ILE A 134 -11.30 -0.87 11.35
CA ILE A 134 -11.88 0.46 11.56
C ILE A 134 -13.19 0.56 10.80
N VAL A 135 -14.30 0.30 11.49
CA VAL A 135 -15.62 0.21 10.85
C VAL A 135 -16.29 1.59 10.73
N MET A 136 -16.61 2.04 9.51
CA MET A 136 -17.21 3.36 9.23
C MET A 136 -18.50 3.59 10.04
N PRO A 137 -18.58 4.55 10.98
CA PRO A 137 -19.76 4.73 11.82
C PRO A 137 -20.93 5.44 11.10
N GLY A 138 -22.15 5.21 11.59
CA GLY A 138 -23.34 6.04 11.32
C GLY A 138 -23.89 6.03 9.88
N ASN A 139 -23.41 5.14 9.01
CA ASN A 139 -23.84 5.04 7.62
C ASN A 139 -24.13 3.58 7.27
N GLU A 140 -25.30 3.12 7.73
CA GLU A 140 -25.76 1.74 7.58
C GLU A 140 -26.60 1.62 6.31
N PHE A 141 -26.26 0.65 5.46
CA PHE A 141 -27.11 0.28 4.34
C PHE A 141 -27.84 -1.02 4.68
N LEU A 142 -29.12 -0.87 5.01
CA LEU A 142 -29.99 -1.94 5.50
C LEU A 142 -31.07 -2.24 4.45
N LEU A 143 -30.82 -3.17 3.53
CA LEU A 143 -31.79 -3.51 2.48
C LEU A 143 -32.77 -4.58 2.97
N GLY A 144 -33.99 -4.16 3.31
CA GLY A 144 -35.09 -5.08 3.64
C GLY A 144 -35.83 -5.59 2.41
N GLU A 145 -36.74 -6.55 2.62
CA GLU A 145 -37.67 -7.08 1.61
C GLU A 145 -36.98 -7.48 0.28
N VAL A 146 -35.81 -8.10 0.41
CA VAL A 146 -34.89 -8.23 -0.73
C VAL A 146 -35.42 -9.06 -1.91
N TYR A 147 -36.43 -9.91 -1.69
CA TYR A 147 -37.05 -10.71 -2.74
C TYR A 147 -37.56 -9.87 -3.92
N ASP A 148 -38.00 -8.65 -3.64
CA ASP A 148 -38.56 -7.73 -4.63
C ASP A 148 -37.63 -6.54 -4.93
N ALA A 149 -36.50 -6.40 -4.24
CA ALA A 149 -35.62 -5.24 -4.33
C ALA A 149 -34.85 -5.14 -5.66
N PHE A 150 -34.56 -6.27 -6.31
CA PHE A 150 -33.78 -6.34 -7.55
C PHE A 150 -34.64 -6.66 -8.78
N ASP A 151 -34.30 -6.09 -9.92
CA ASP A 151 -34.84 -6.45 -11.24
C ASP A 151 -34.15 -7.68 -11.85
N GLU A 152 -34.55 -8.05 -13.08
CA GLU A 152 -34.02 -9.22 -13.80
C GLU A 152 -32.53 -9.07 -14.18
N ASP A 153 -32.03 -7.82 -14.23
CA ASP A 153 -30.65 -7.48 -14.56
C ASP A 153 -29.79 -7.23 -13.30
N GLU A 154 -30.28 -7.68 -12.14
CA GLU A 154 -29.66 -7.53 -10.81
C GLU A 154 -29.45 -6.07 -10.37
N ASN A 155 -30.28 -5.13 -10.87
CA ASN A 155 -30.27 -3.74 -10.43
C ASN A 155 -31.33 -3.47 -9.36
N LEU A 156 -31.02 -2.57 -8.42
CA LEU A 156 -32.02 -2.08 -7.45
C LEU A 156 -33.15 -1.35 -8.19
N LYS A 157 -34.40 -1.81 -7.99
CA LYS A 157 -35.58 -1.21 -8.62
C LYS A 157 -35.87 0.20 -8.12
N ASP A 158 -35.65 0.43 -6.83
CA ASP A 158 -35.90 1.74 -6.22
C ASP A 158 -34.70 2.67 -6.39
N ALA A 159 -34.90 3.73 -7.17
CA ALA A 159 -33.87 4.72 -7.44
C ALA A 159 -33.40 5.48 -6.19
N GLN A 160 -34.28 5.69 -5.20
CA GLN A 160 -33.88 6.36 -3.95
C GLN A 160 -32.94 5.50 -3.13
N THR A 161 -33.22 4.20 -3.03
CA THR A 161 -32.34 3.21 -2.39
C THR A 161 -30.99 3.14 -3.08
N ALA A 162 -30.95 3.11 -4.41
CA ALA A 162 -29.70 3.14 -5.17
C ALA A 162 -28.89 4.43 -4.92
N GLN A 163 -29.56 5.58 -4.86
CA GLN A 163 -28.92 6.87 -4.56
C GLN A 163 -28.41 6.97 -3.12
N PHE A 164 -29.14 6.38 -2.16
CA PHE A 164 -28.68 6.27 -0.77
C PHE A 164 -27.44 5.38 -0.67
N LEU A 165 -27.42 4.23 -1.35
CA LEU A 165 -26.24 3.37 -1.43
C LEU A 165 -25.04 4.12 -2.02
N GLU A 166 -25.22 4.86 -3.10
CA GLU A 166 -24.16 5.70 -3.70
C GLU A 166 -23.62 6.72 -2.68
N THR A 167 -24.51 7.32 -1.87
CA THR A 167 -24.12 8.24 -0.79
C THR A 167 -23.29 7.55 0.28
N CYS A 168 -23.66 6.32 0.68
CA CYS A 168 -22.88 5.53 1.61
C CYS A 168 -21.49 5.18 1.06
N ILE A 169 -21.39 4.79 -0.22
CA ILE A 169 -20.10 4.53 -0.89
C ILE A 169 -19.23 5.80 -0.94
N LYS A 170 -19.80 6.96 -1.32
CA LYS A 170 -19.08 8.24 -1.32
C LYS A 170 -18.56 8.62 0.07
N LYS A 171 -19.35 8.37 1.12
CA LYS A 171 -18.91 8.58 2.51
C LYS A 171 -17.83 7.59 2.91
N PHE A 172 -17.89 6.35 2.46
CA PHE A 172 -16.85 5.35 2.71
C PHE A 172 -15.51 5.71 2.07
N ILE A 173 -15.52 6.24 0.84
CA ILE A 173 -14.31 6.77 0.19
C ILE A 173 -13.67 7.87 1.05
N ARG A 174 -14.47 8.82 1.56
CA ARG A 174 -13.97 9.89 2.45
C ARG A 174 -13.44 9.32 3.76
N PHE A 175 -14.15 8.34 4.33
CA PHE A 175 -13.75 7.67 5.55
C PHE A 175 -12.41 6.94 5.40
N ILE A 176 -12.20 6.21 4.30
CA ILE A 176 -10.90 5.59 3.98
C ILE A 176 -9.79 6.65 3.97
N ASN A 177 -10.02 7.80 3.34
CA ASN A 177 -9.03 8.87 3.31
C ASN A 177 -8.74 9.42 4.71
N VAL A 178 -9.75 9.57 5.57
CA VAL A 178 -9.55 9.99 6.97
C VAL A 178 -8.75 8.95 7.75
N VAL A 179 -9.06 7.66 7.62
CA VAL A 179 -8.31 6.59 8.29
C VAL A 179 -6.84 6.59 7.83
N LYS A 180 -6.59 6.77 6.53
CA LYS A 180 -5.22 6.91 6.01
C LYS A 180 -4.46 8.08 6.64
N VAL A 181 -5.14 9.19 6.93
CA VAL A 181 -4.54 10.32 7.64
C VAL A 181 -4.31 10.02 9.12
N ILE A 182 -5.22 9.27 9.77
CA ILE A 182 -5.05 8.89 11.19
C ILE A 182 -3.85 7.94 11.39
N HIS A 183 -3.65 7.00 10.46
CA HIS A 183 -2.50 6.07 10.49
C HIS A 183 -1.24 6.64 9.85
N ALA A 184 -1.33 7.84 9.30
CA ALA A 184 -0.14 8.54 8.89
C ALA A 184 0.75 8.77 10.13
N PRO A 185 2.07 8.67 10.01
CA PRO A 185 2.98 8.94 11.13
C PRO A 185 2.61 10.27 11.81
N GLU A 186 2.67 10.30 13.15
CA GLU A 186 2.41 11.53 13.93
C GLU A 186 3.16 12.73 13.30
N GLY A 187 2.40 13.73 12.86
CA GLY A 187 2.93 14.93 12.19
C GLY A 187 2.70 15.02 10.68
N MET A 188 2.06 14.04 10.04
CA MET A 188 1.63 14.15 8.65
C MET A 188 0.33 14.97 8.53
N GLN A 189 0.43 16.27 8.82
CA GLN A 189 -0.54 17.26 8.33
C GLN A 189 -0.40 17.37 6.80
N ASP A 190 -1.36 18.00 6.11
CA ASP A 190 -1.10 18.36 4.71
C ASP A 190 0.06 19.36 4.68
N VAL A 191 1.24 18.84 4.41
CA VAL A 191 2.51 19.55 4.37
C VAL A 191 3.00 19.71 2.93
N SER A 192 2.11 19.50 1.94
CA SER A 192 2.46 19.69 0.53
C SER A 192 3.04 21.09 0.28
N ASP A 193 2.48 22.12 0.93
CA ASP A 193 2.95 23.51 0.86
C ASP A 193 4.26 23.81 1.64
N THR A 194 4.80 22.85 2.40
CA THR A 194 6.01 23.08 3.22
C THR A 194 7.32 22.83 2.48
N GLU A 195 7.25 22.21 1.30
CA GLU A 195 8.39 21.92 0.44
C GLU A 195 8.09 22.40 -0.97
N ASP A 196 9.08 23.00 -1.61
CA ASP A 196 8.99 23.38 -3.02
C ASP A 196 9.24 22.14 -3.90
N LEU A 197 8.18 21.40 -4.20
CA LEU A 197 8.27 20.22 -5.08
C LEU A 197 8.43 20.58 -6.55
N TYR A 198 8.22 21.84 -6.92
CA TYR A 198 8.33 22.34 -8.29
C TYR A 198 9.74 22.89 -8.60
N ALA A 199 10.66 22.83 -7.63
CA ALA A 199 12.03 23.29 -7.78
C ALA A 199 12.13 24.75 -8.29
N THR A 200 11.23 25.62 -7.84
CA THR A 200 11.17 27.03 -8.27
C THR A 200 12.32 27.88 -7.74
N GLY A 201 13.00 27.41 -6.68
CA GLY A 201 14.23 27.99 -6.17
C GLY A 201 15.45 27.76 -7.08
N ALA A 202 16.58 28.32 -6.66
CA ALA A 202 17.88 28.06 -7.28
C ALA A 202 18.92 27.77 -6.18
N ILE A 203 19.83 26.86 -6.48
CA ILE A 203 21.00 26.48 -5.67
C ILE A 203 22.27 26.58 -6.51
N ASP A 204 23.43 26.43 -5.88
CA ASP A 204 24.74 26.61 -6.53
C ASP A 204 24.97 25.69 -7.75
N THR A 205 24.27 24.55 -7.82
CA THR A 205 24.36 23.57 -8.91
C THR A 205 23.21 23.66 -9.92
N THR A 206 22.30 24.62 -9.78
CA THR A 206 21.17 24.79 -10.71
C THR A 206 21.67 25.15 -12.11
N VAL A 207 21.20 24.41 -13.12
CA VAL A 207 21.48 24.73 -14.54
C VAL A 207 20.47 25.77 -15.03
N GLU A 208 20.93 27.02 -15.15
CA GLU A 208 20.06 28.14 -15.54
C GLU A 208 19.75 28.17 -17.05
N GLY A 209 18.59 28.73 -17.38
CA GLY A 209 18.22 29.04 -18.77
C GLY A 209 17.68 27.86 -19.58
N ILE A 210 17.44 26.72 -18.94
CA ILE A 210 16.89 25.50 -19.55
C ILE A 210 15.61 25.13 -18.82
N ASP A 211 14.57 24.78 -19.57
CA ASP A 211 13.29 24.32 -19.01
C ASP A 211 13.46 22.93 -18.40
N MET A 212 13.31 22.82 -17.07
CA MET A 212 13.45 21.57 -16.31
C MET A 212 12.49 20.47 -16.77
N SER A 213 11.38 20.84 -17.42
CA SER A 213 10.37 19.90 -17.93
C SER A 213 10.60 19.50 -19.40
N ALA A 214 11.71 19.92 -20.02
CA ALA A 214 12.03 19.54 -21.38
C ALA A 214 12.41 18.05 -21.49
N ASP A 215 11.84 17.35 -22.48
CA ASP A 215 12.12 15.91 -22.70
C ASP A 215 13.61 15.62 -22.99
N ASP A 216 14.34 16.61 -23.52
CA ASP A 216 15.78 16.59 -23.83
C ASP A 216 16.59 17.48 -22.87
N TRP A 217 16.09 17.71 -21.65
CA TRP A 217 16.77 18.55 -20.64
C TRP A 217 18.21 18.08 -20.39
N LEU A 218 18.44 16.77 -20.30
CA LEU A 218 19.78 16.21 -20.02
C LEU A 218 20.78 16.63 -21.10
N GLU A 219 20.41 16.54 -22.37
CA GLU A 219 21.25 16.93 -23.50
C GLU A 219 21.54 18.43 -23.50
N GLN A 220 20.51 19.26 -23.28
CA GLN A 220 20.67 20.72 -23.20
C GLN A 220 21.56 21.12 -22.01
N ALA A 221 21.33 20.51 -20.84
CA ALA A 221 22.08 20.79 -19.61
C ALA A 221 23.53 20.33 -19.72
N ALA A 222 23.78 19.17 -20.34
CA ALA A 222 25.13 18.68 -20.61
C ALA A 222 25.91 19.64 -21.52
N GLU A 223 25.29 20.18 -22.57
CA GLU A 223 25.91 21.16 -23.45
C GLU A 223 26.22 22.47 -22.69
N ALA A 224 25.24 23.00 -21.96
CA ALA A 224 25.38 24.26 -21.22
C ALA A 224 26.46 24.21 -20.12
N THR A 225 26.59 23.06 -19.45
CA THR A 225 27.58 22.84 -18.38
C THR A 225 28.92 22.32 -18.88
N GLN A 226 29.06 22.06 -20.20
CA GLN A 226 30.23 21.41 -20.79
C GLN A 226 30.55 20.07 -20.13
N ALA A 227 29.51 19.29 -19.82
CA ALA A 227 29.65 17.99 -19.18
C ALA A 227 30.49 17.04 -20.03
N VAL A 228 31.31 16.23 -19.36
CA VAL A 228 32.14 15.22 -20.02
C VAL A 228 31.41 13.87 -20.07
N GLU A 229 31.64 13.12 -21.14
CA GLU A 229 31.08 11.78 -21.33
C GLU A 229 32.13 10.78 -21.83
N GLY A 230 31.73 9.51 -21.96
CA GLY A 230 32.53 8.47 -22.58
C GLY A 230 33.80 8.11 -21.80
N ASN A 231 34.95 8.17 -22.46
CA ASN A 231 36.24 7.71 -21.92
C ASN A 231 37.07 8.80 -21.21
N THR A 232 36.48 9.97 -20.96
CA THR A 232 37.13 11.03 -20.19
C THR A 232 37.23 10.65 -18.72
N TYR A 233 38.40 10.85 -18.11
CA TYR A 233 38.61 10.52 -16.69
C TYR A 233 38.02 11.59 -15.76
N VAL A 234 37.29 11.13 -14.75
CA VAL A 234 36.78 11.89 -13.62
C VAL A 234 37.52 11.45 -12.36
N LYS A 235 38.02 12.42 -11.60
CA LYS A 235 38.64 12.19 -10.29
C LYS A 235 37.57 12.29 -9.20
N LEU A 236 37.33 11.18 -8.50
CA LEU A 236 36.49 11.12 -7.30
C LEU A 236 37.37 11.25 -6.04
N ASN A 237 36.78 11.35 -4.85
CA ASN A 237 37.51 11.50 -3.58
C ASN A 237 38.70 10.51 -3.46
N ARG A 238 38.43 9.21 -3.65
CA ARG A 238 39.45 8.13 -3.69
C ARG A 238 39.29 7.22 -4.90
N GLY A 239 38.96 7.80 -6.06
CA GLY A 239 38.75 7.04 -7.31
C GLY A 239 39.21 7.82 -8.54
N LEU A 240 39.59 7.08 -9.58
CA LEU A 240 39.87 7.62 -10.91
C LEU A 240 39.24 6.68 -11.92
N LEU A 241 38.15 7.12 -12.54
CA LEU A 241 37.33 6.31 -13.45
C LEU A 241 37.02 7.15 -14.70
N THR A 242 36.87 6.50 -15.85
CA THR A 242 36.19 7.17 -16.96
C THR A 242 34.70 7.31 -16.67
N VAL A 243 34.00 8.24 -17.34
CA VAL A 243 32.54 8.37 -17.20
C VAL A 243 31.83 7.05 -17.51
N ASN A 244 32.25 6.34 -18.56
CA ASN A 244 31.74 4.99 -18.88
C ASN A 244 31.95 3.99 -17.72
N GLN A 245 33.14 3.98 -17.10
CA GLN A 245 33.40 3.10 -15.97
C GLN A 245 32.53 3.46 -14.75
N LEU A 246 32.28 4.75 -14.52
CA LEU A 246 31.38 5.21 -13.46
C LEU A 246 29.93 4.76 -13.72
N ASN A 247 29.44 4.91 -14.97
CA ASN A 247 28.12 4.43 -15.36
C ASN A 247 27.99 2.91 -15.16
N HIS A 248 28.98 2.13 -15.60
CA HIS A 248 28.99 0.68 -15.38
C HIS A 248 29.04 0.30 -13.90
N PHE A 249 29.78 1.05 -13.08
CA PHE A 249 29.84 0.84 -11.64
C PHE A 249 28.46 1.09 -10.99
N LEU A 250 27.81 2.22 -11.29
CA LEU A 250 26.48 2.54 -10.75
C LEU A 250 25.39 1.57 -11.24
N ASN A 251 25.47 1.12 -12.49
CA ASN A 251 24.56 0.12 -13.05
C ASN A 251 24.76 -1.29 -12.44
N SER A 252 25.93 -1.56 -11.85
CA SER A 252 26.23 -2.85 -11.20
C SER A 252 25.71 -2.96 -9.77
N MET A 253 25.21 -1.86 -9.19
CA MET A 253 24.64 -1.86 -7.84
C MET A 253 23.39 -2.75 -7.82
N PRO A 254 23.15 -3.54 -6.76
CA PRO A 254 21.99 -4.41 -6.64
C PRO A 254 20.73 -3.63 -6.24
N ALA A 255 20.54 -2.43 -6.78
CA ALA A 255 19.45 -1.52 -6.52
C ALA A 255 19.24 -0.56 -7.70
N GLU A 256 18.00 -0.14 -7.90
CA GLU A 256 17.66 1.00 -8.75
C GLU A 256 17.90 2.27 -7.96
N LEU A 257 18.77 3.13 -8.48
CA LEU A 257 19.21 4.36 -7.85
C LEU A 257 18.50 5.55 -8.50
N THR A 258 18.14 6.52 -7.69
CA THR A 258 17.62 7.81 -8.14
C THR A 258 18.21 8.91 -7.25
N TYR A 259 18.69 9.99 -7.85
CA TYR A 259 19.17 11.16 -7.14
C TYR A 259 18.32 12.39 -7.47
N ALA A 260 17.88 13.08 -6.42
CA ALA A 260 17.32 14.41 -6.50
C ALA A 260 18.11 15.38 -5.61
N ASP A 261 18.34 16.59 -6.06
CA ASP A 261 19.15 17.57 -5.33
C ASP A 261 18.38 18.24 -4.19
N SER A 262 19.02 19.20 -3.49
CA SER A 262 18.39 19.92 -2.39
C SER A 262 17.30 20.91 -2.83
N ASN A 263 17.19 21.20 -4.14
CA ASN A 263 16.12 21.99 -4.74
C ASN A 263 14.96 21.11 -5.24
N ASN A 264 14.99 19.79 -4.95
CA ASN A 264 13.98 18.83 -5.37
C ASN A 264 13.89 18.67 -6.90
N GLN A 265 15.00 18.81 -7.61
CA GLN A 265 15.12 18.47 -9.03
C GLN A 265 15.64 17.03 -9.17
N PHE A 266 15.00 16.21 -10.01
CA PHE A 266 15.44 14.84 -10.30
C PHE A 266 16.53 14.85 -11.37
N LEU A 267 17.76 14.44 -11.02
CA LEU A 267 18.94 14.67 -11.86
C LEU A 267 19.60 13.40 -12.40
N TYR A 268 19.35 12.24 -11.78
CA TYR A 268 20.02 11.01 -12.19
C TYR A 268 19.26 9.77 -11.75
N TYR A 269 19.25 8.76 -12.61
CA TYR A 269 18.96 7.37 -12.23
C TYR A 269 19.88 6.41 -13.00
N ASN A 270 20.13 5.22 -12.45
CA ASN A 270 20.96 4.22 -13.12
C ASN A 270 20.14 3.48 -14.21
N HIS A 271 20.08 4.06 -15.41
CA HIS A 271 19.38 3.47 -16.55
C HIS A 271 20.08 2.18 -17.03
N ASN A 272 19.63 1.04 -16.51
CA ASN A 272 20.20 -0.30 -16.80
C ASN A 272 19.19 -1.30 -17.39
N MET A 273 17.91 -0.94 -17.44
CA MET A 273 16.82 -1.75 -18.01
C MET A 273 15.67 -0.84 -18.47
N GLU A 274 14.74 -1.38 -19.25
CA GLU A 274 13.54 -0.66 -19.68
C GLU A 274 12.57 -0.46 -18.51
N LYS A 275 11.73 0.57 -18.61
CA LYS A 275 10.79 0.98 -17.56
C LYS A 275 9.94 -0.17 -17.02
N GLU A 276 9.48 -1.05 -17.91
CA GLU A 276 8.57 -2.16 -17.58
C GLU A 276 9.24 -3.24 -16.71
N ASP A 277 10.58 -3.32 -16.75
CA ASP A 277 11.36 -4.31 -16.00
C ASP A 277 11.87 -3.76 -14.65
N MET A 278 11.79 -2.44 -14.45
CA MET A 278 12.19 -1.76 -13.21
C MET A 278 11.17 -1.98 -12.07
N LEU A 279 11.68 -2.08 -10.85
CA LEU A 279 10.92 -2.03 -9.59
C LEU A 279 10.28 -0.65 -9.37
N ALA A 280 10.97 0.41 -9.79
CA ALA A 280 10.51 1.80 -9.75
C ALA A 280 10.68 2.44 -11.14
N GLY A 281 9.75 2.12 -12.05
CA GLY A 281 9.81 2.54 -13.45
C GLY A 281 10.09 4.03 -13.69
N ARG A 282 11.23 4.30 -14.33
CA ARG A 282 11.66 5.63 -14.80
C ARG A 282 11.67 5.68 -16.33
N ARG A 283 11.50 6.87 -16.89
CA ARG A 283 11.70 7.16 -18.32
C ARG A 283 12.85 8.14 -18.50
N PRO A 284 13.67 8.00 -19.57
CA PRO A 284 14.82 8.89 -19.79
C PRO A 284 14.45 10.38 -19.75
N GLU A 285 13.32 10.74 -20.35
CA GLU A 285 12.84 12.13 -20.44
C GLU A 285 12.48 12.76 -19.08
N GLN A 286 12.42 11.98 -18.00
CA GLN A 286 12.15 12.52 -16.66
C GLN A 286 13.38 13.18 -16.03
N VAL A 287 14.59 12.88 -16.50
CA VAL A 287 15.81 13.50 -15.95
C VAL A 287 15.76 14.99 -16.25
N GLY A 288 15.84 15.80 -15.19
CA GLY A 288 15.65 17.23 -15.22
C GLY A 288 14.35 17.67 -14.55
N SER A 289 13.31 16.83 -14.53
CA SER A 289 11.99 17.24 -14.04
C SER A 289 11.99 17.54 -12.53
N PRO A 290 11.16 18.49 -12.07
CA PRO A 290 10.91 18.67 -10.65
C PRO A 290 10.21 17.44 -10.06
N LEU A 291 10.40 17.18 -8.76
CA LEU A 291 9.77 16.03 -8.09
C LEU A 291 8.23 16.04 -8.20
N ALA A 292 7.59 17.22 -8.30
CA ALA A 292 6.15 17.34 -8.52
C ALA A 292 5.69 16.68 -9.83
N GLU A 293 6.50 16.70 -10.90
CA GLU A 293 6.14 16.08 -12.19
C GLU A 293 6.47 14.59 -12.24
N CYS A 294 7.34 14.13 -11.33
CA CYS A 294 7.64 12.72 -11.17
C CYS A 294 6.57 11.95 -10.38
N HIS A 295 5.62 12.65 -9.74
CA HIS A 295 4.66 12.05 -8.82
C HIS A 295 3.22 12.54 -9.10
N PRO A 296 2.19 11.73 -8.85
CA PRO A 296 0.81 12.22 -8.89
C PRO A 296 0.51 13.12 -7.68
N GLU A 297 -0.24 14.21 -7.86
CA GLU A 297 -0.56 15.21 -6.83
C GLU A 297 -1.06 14.60 -5.50
N ARG A 298 -1.83 13.51 -5.57
CA ARG A 298 -2.36 12.78 -4.39
C ARG A 298 -1.29 12.27 -3.40
N VAL A 299 -0.02 12.21 -3.80
CA VAL A 299 1.09 11.78 -2.91
C VAL A 299 2.03 12.91 -2.50
N PHE A 300 1.76 14.16 -2.91
CA PHE A 300 2.66 15.29 -2.63
C PHE A 300 2.92 15.49 -1.14
N SER A 301 1.90 15.42 -0.28
CA SER A 301 2.12 15.52 1.17
C SER A 301 3.02 14.40 1.71
N GLY A 302 3.01 13.21 1.09
CA GLY A 302 3.94 12.12 1.37
C GLY A 302 5.36 12.44 0.96
N VAL A 303 5.55 12.90 -0.27
CA VAL A 303 6.86 13.32 -0.79
C VAL A 303 7.45 14.44 0.08
N SER A 304 6.67 15.51 0.35
CA SER A 304 7.10 16.61 1.20
C SER A 304 7.45 16.16 2.62
N TRP A 305 6.68 15.23 3.20
CA TRP A 305 7.00 14.67 4.52
C TRP A 305 8.34 13.91 4.53
N VAL A 306 8.60 13.07 3.53
CA VAL A 306 9.87 12.34 3.40
C VAL A 306 11.03 13.33 3.31
N ILE A 307 10.93 14.32 2.41
CA ILE A 307 11.95 15.36 2.24
C ILE A 307 12.20 16.08 3.56
N GLN A 308 11.15 16.48 4.28
CA GLN A 308 11.28 17.16 5.58
C GLN A 308 11.98 16.29 6.64
N GLN A 309 11.69 14.99 6.74
CA GLN A 309 12.38 14.11 7.69
C GLN A 309 13.90 14.08 7.42
N LEU A 310 14.27 13.98 6.15
CA LEU A 310 15.66 13.90 5.70
C LEU A 310 16.38 15.25 5.82
N ARG A 311 15.76 16.32 5.30
CA ARG A 311 16.30 17.69 5.28
C ARG A 311 16.54 18.23 6.68
N THR A 312 15.61 17.99 7.62
CA THR A 312 15.74 18.43 9.02
C THR A 312 16.64 17.54 9.88
N GLY A 313 17.10 16.40 9.35
CA GLY A 313 17.91 15.43 10.09
C GLY A 313 17.14 14.66 11.18
N LYS A 314 15.80 14.63 11.11
CA LYS A 314 14.99 13.78 11.99
C LYS A 314 15.21 12.29 11.69
N GLN A 315 15.44 11.96 10.43
CA GLN A 315 15.82 10.62 9.98
C GLN A 315 16.90 10.73 8.92
N ASP A 316 17.87 9.81 8.93
CA ASP A 316 18.87 9.70 7.86
C ASP A 316 18.36 8.89 6.67
N VAL A 317 17.43 7.97 6.92
CA VAL A 317 16.79 7.14 5.90
C VAL A 317 15.33 6.91 6.25
N VAL A 318 14.43 7.18 5.30
CA VAL A 318 13.03 6.79 5.33
C VAL A 318 12.85 5.54 4.45
N ARG A 319 12.14 4.52 4.94
CA ARG A 319 11.87 3.29 4.17
C ARG A 319 10.38 3.06 3.99
N THR A 320 9.98 2.69 2.78
CA THR A 320 8.59 2.34 2.46
C THR A 320 8.54 1.04 1.67
N GLN A 321 7.64 0.14 2.04
CA GLN A 321 7.34 -1.05 1.24
C GLN A 321 6.32 -0.69 0.16
N VAL A 322 6.54 -1.17 -1.08
CA VAL A 322 5.59 -1.02 -2.19
C VAL A 322 5.08 -2.41 -2.62
N PRO A 323 3.89 -2.84 -2.16
CA PRO A 323 3.38 -4.20 -2.37
C PRO A 323 2.70 -4.38 -3.73
N THR A 324 3.33 -3.94 -4.81
CA THR A 324 2.80 -4.02 -6.19
C THR A 324 3.37 -5.17 -7.01
N HIS A 325 4.36 -5.89 -6.47
CA HIS A 325 5.21 -6.80 -7.23
C HIS A 325 4.90 -8.29 -7.01
N GLY A 326 3.74 -8.60 -6.43
CA GLY A 326 3.34 -9.98 -6.09
C GLY A 326 3.87 -10.45 -4.74
N PRO A 327 3.54 -11.70 -4.34
CA PRO A 327 3.90 -12.24 -3.02
C PRO A 327 5.38 -12.65 -2.91
N ASP A 328 6.06 -12.90 -4.04
CA ASP A 328 7.41 -13.45 -4.07
C ASP A 328 8.51 -12.38 -4.00
N LYS A 329 8.15 -11.10 -4.01
CA LYS A 329 9.08 -9.97 -3.94
C LYS A 329 8.78 -9.11 -2.72
N PHE A 330 9.82 -8.66 -2.04
CA PHE A 330 9.72 -7.67 -0.96
C PHE A 330 10.48 -6.41 -1.36
N VAL A 331 9.79 -5.53 -2.09
CA VAL A 331 10.38 -4.31 -2.65
C VAL A 331 10.33 -3.18 -1.62
N VAL A 332 11.51 -2.65 -1.31
CA VAL A 332 11.71 -1.55 -0.38
C VAL A 332 12.28 -0.36 -1.13
N HIS A 333 11.59 0.78 -1.07
CA HIS A 333 12.13 2.07 -1.44
C HIS A 333 12.79 2.67 -0.19
N SER A 334 14.07 2.98 -0.29
CA SER A 334 14.81 3.66 0.76
C SER A 334 15.23 5.04 0.27
N TYR A 335 14.73 6.08 0.93
CA TYR A 335 15.08 7.47 0.67
C TYR A 335 16.11 7.90 1.71
N GLN A 336 17.35 8.09 1.29
CA GLN A 336 18.47 8.44 2.15
C GLN A 336 18.86 9.91 1.96
N ALA A 337 19.05 10.63 3.06
CA ALA A 337 19.60 11.97 3.03
C ALA A 337 21.04 11.92 2.48
N VAL A 338 21.33 12.75 1.48
CA VAL A 338 22.69 13.03 1.03
C VAL A 338 23.16 14.29 1.77
N ARG A 339 24.35 14.22 2.35
CA ARG A 339 24.94 15.33 3.11
C ARG A 339 26.34 15.65 2.59
N ASP A 340 26.72 16.93 2.68
CA ASP A 340 28.09 17.37 2.38
C ASP A 340 29.06 17.11 3.55
N ASP A 341 30.32 17.52 3.39
CA ASP A 341 31.37 17.34 4.41
C ASP A 341 31.10 18.13 5.72
N GLU A 342 30.16 19.09 5.69
CA GLU A 342 29.72 19.90 6.83
C GLU A 342 28.38 19.39 7.43
N ASP A 343 27.89 18.23 6.97
CA ASP A 343 26.63 17.60 7.36
C ASP A 343 25.36 18.34 6.88
N ASN A 344 25.50 19.29 5.97
CA ASN A 344 24.36 19.99 5.37
C ASN A 344 23.62 19.07 4.40
N TYR A 345 22.29 19.12 4.39
CA TYR A 345 21.48 18.37 3.44
C TYR A 345 21.67 18.90 2.01
N ILE A 346 22.06 18.02 1.09
CA ILE A 346 22.30 18.35 -0.33
C ILE A 346 21.44 17.53 -1.31
N GLY A 347 20.48 16.74 -0.80
CA GLY A 347 19.52 16.01 -1.64
C GLY A 347 19.16 14.64 -1.09
N ILE A 348 18.55 13.83 -1.95
CA ILE A 348 18.06 12.48 -1.65
C ILE A 348 18.66 11.49 -2.63
N ASN A 349 19.17 10.40 -2.08
CA ASN A 349 19.44 9.17 -2.81
C ASN A 349 18.30 8.19 -2.51
N GLU A 350 17.45 7.94 -3.49
CA GLU A 350 16.51 6.84 -3.47
C GLU A 350 17.22 5.58 -3.98
N TYR A 351 17.16 4.50 -3.22
CA TYR A 351 17.58 3.18 -3.68
C TYR A 351 16.46 2.17 -3.46
N VAL A 352 16.05 1.51 -4.54
CA VAL A 352 14.95 0.55 -4.58
C VAL A 352 15.52 -0.84 -4.80
N GLN A 353 15.14 -1.76 -3.91
CA GLN A 353 15.67 -3.12 -3.93
C GLN A 353 14.57 -4.12 -3.54
N ASP A 354 14.54 -5.25 -4.25
CA ASP A 354 13.90 -6.46 -3.76
C ASP A 354 14.85 -7.15 -2.77
N ILE A 355 14.50 -7.11 -1.48
CA ILE A 355 15.36 -7.67 -0.43
C ILE A 355 15.08 -9.14 -0.17
N GLN A 356 14.04 -9.72 -0.78
CA GLN A 356 13.67 -11.12 -0.57
C GLN A 356 14.84 -12.09 -0.87
N PRO A 357 15.61 -11.94 -1.96
CA PRO A 357 16.74 -12.84 -2.23
C PRO A 357 17.85 -12.77 -1.17
N ILE A 358 18.08 -11.61 -0.56
CA ILE A 358 19.07 -11.43 0.52
C ILE A 358 18.59 -12.14 1.78
N ILE A 359 17.29 -11.99 2.10
CA ILE A 359 16.65 -12.68 3.22
C ILE A 359 16.74 -14.19 3.03
N ASP A 360 16.35 -14.70 1.86
CA ASP A 360 16.38 -16.13 1.55
C ASP A 360 17.79 -16.70 1.68
N TRP A 361 18.78 -16.01 1.12
CA TRP A 361 20.18 -16.39 1.26
C TRP A 361 20.60 -16.44 2.74
N TYR A 362 20.27 -15.42 3.54
CA TYR A 362 20.58 -15.37 4.96
C TYR A 362 19.93 -16.54 5.74
N LEU A 363 18.65 -16.82 5.50
CA LEU A 363 17.93 -17.92 6.14
C LEU A 363 18.52 -19.27 5.76
N GLU A 364 18.92 -19.46 4.49
CA GLU A 364 19.61 -20.67 4.03
C GLU A 364 20.96 -20.84 4.74
N GLN A 365 21.77 -19.77 4.83
CA GLN A 365 23.09 -19.84 5.46
C GLN A 365 23.02 -20.09 6.98
N THR A 366 21.98 -19.58 7.63
CA THR A 366 21.85 -19.66 9.10
C THR A 366 20.98 -20.84 9.56
N GLY A 367 20.21 -21.44 8.65
CA GLY A 367 19.16 -22.41 8.99
C GLY A 367 18.03 -21.82 9.83
N GLN A 368 17.95 -20.50 9.94
CA GLN A 368 16.87 -19.79 10.64
C GLN A 368 15.60 -19.76 9.80
N GLN A 369 14.49 -19.41 10.44
CA GLN A 369 13.22 -19.16 9.78
C GLN A 369 12.61 -17.87 10.32
N LEU A 370 11.91 -17.14 9.45
CA LEU A 370 11.09 -16.01 9.87
C LEU A 370 9.87 -16.55 10.61
N THR A 371 9.76 -16.24 11.89
CA THR A 371 8.54 -16.49 12.67
C THR A 371 7.76 -15.19 12.72
N GLY A 372 6.47 -15.21 12.37
CA GLY A 372 5.59 -14.05 12.54
C GLY A 372 5.66 -13.54 13.98
N GLY A 373 5.85 -12.23 14.16
CA GLY A 373 5.90 -11.57 15.45
C GLY A 373 4.53 -11.53 16.13
N GLY A 374 4.03 -12.70 16.54
CA GLY A 374 2.97 -12.78 17.54
C GLY A 374 3.63 -12.58 18.91
N VAL A 375 3.33 -11.47 19.56
CA VAL A 375 3.56 -11.36 21.00
C VAL A 375 2.68 -12.43 21.63
N ASP A 376 3.29 -13.54 22.03
CA ASP A 376 2.63 -14.64 22.70
C ASP A 376 2.13 -14.14 24.06
N ALA A 377 0.87 -13.73 24.12
CA ALA A 377 0.23 -13.26 25.36
C ALA A 377 -0.03 -14.40 26.37
N VAL A 378 0.46 -15.63 26.11
CA VAL A 378 0.10 -16.81 26.91
C VAL A 378 1.31 -17.55 27.51
N SER A 379 2.56 -17.30 27.09
CA SER A 379 3.71 -17.99 27.69
C SER A 379 4.50 -17.10 28.67
N GLY A 380 4.31 -17.37 29.96
CA GLY A 380 5.15 -16.84 31.03
C GLY A 380 6.61 -17.25 30.86
N ALA A 381 7.50 -16.27 31.01
CA ALA A 381 8.92 -16.36 31.36
C ALA A 381 9.65 -17.67 31.02
N THR A 382 10.23 -17.77 29.82
CA THR A 382 11.65 -18.08 29.55
C THR A 382 11.85 -18.57 28.12
N SER A 383 12.19 -17.65 27.22
CA SER A 383 13.02 -17.97 26.06
C SER A 383 13.83 -16.72 25.73
N LYS A 384 15.16 -16.87 25.62
CA LYS A 384 16.02 -15.78 25.18
C LYS A 384 15.77 -15.59 23.68
N VAL A 385 14.92 -14.63 23.35
CA VAL A 385 14.83 -14.07 22.00
C VAL A 385 16.10 -13.26 21.77
N ASP A 386 16.81 -13.50 20.67
CA ASP A 386 17.89 -12.62 20.26
C ASP A 386 17.24 -11.33 19.72
N THR A 387 17.28 -10.29 20.54
CA THR A 387 16.43 -9.08 20.44
C THR A 387 16.69 -8.20 19.22
N VAL A 388 17.55 -8.64 18.29
CA VAL A 388 17.98 -7.86 17.12
C VAL A 388 17.39 -8.40 15.81
N ALA A 389 17.03 -9.68 15.72
CA ALA A 389 16.64 -10.30 14.43
C ALA A 389 15.23 -10.91 14.38
N GLY A 390 14.56 -11.14 15.53
CA GLY A 390 13.24 -11.76 15.55
C GLY A 390 13.19 -13.21 15.00
N ALA A 391 14.33 -13.84 14.75
CA ALA A 391 14.43 -15.18 14.18
C ALA A 391 14.86 -16.21 15.23
N THR A 392 14.35 -17.45 15.10
CA THR A 392 14.70 -18.58 15.99
C THR A 392 15.50 -19.66 15.25
N VAL A 393 16.36 -20.37 16.00
CA VAL A 393 17.16 -21.49 15.50
C VAL A 393 16.28 -22.74 15.34
N LYS A 394 16.47 -23.48 14.24
CA LYS A 394 15.78 -24.74 13.96
C LYS A 394 16.01 -25.77 15.06
N SER A 395 14.93 -26.29 15.64
CA SER A 395 14.94 -27.41 16.60
C SER A 395 15.22 -28.75 15.93
#